data_AF-A0A0C3QFQ4-F1
#
_entry.id   AF-A0A0C3QFQ4-F1
#
_cell.length_a   1.000
_cell.length_b   1.000
_cell.length_c   1.000
_cell.angle_alpha   90.00
_cell.angle_beta   90.00
_cell.angle_gamma   90.00
#
_symmetry.space_group_name_H-M   'P 1'
#
loop_
_entity.id
_entity.type
_entity.pdbx_description
1 polymer ?
#
loop_
_entity_poly.entity_id
_entity_poly.type
_entity_poly.pdbx_seq_one_letter_code
_entity_poly.pdbx_strand_id
1 'polypeptide(L)'
;MSRLPVKLLVAILHLALPRMGLIARGAYYHSRFYMRILYFMRAVSKRWQDIIDGTPSFWTTLPAHVNDASILRSSPLPLCIVYHHTSKPGKFPSAKMFLGIIAPTRPRWSTLALYLDGPATLSGYFEAPTPILQTIIVRRASQSHVYQPKRRALGVPWRT
;
A
#
# COMPACT_ATOMS: atom_id res chain seq x y z
N MET A 1 20.46 -17.89 -29.09
CA MET A 1 19.71 -16.65 -28.76
C MET A 1 19.91 -16.33 -27.28
N SER A 2 20.58 -15.21 -26.97
CA SER A 2 20.84 -14.76 -25.60
C SER A 2 19.55 -14.29 -24.92
N ARG A 3 19.21 -14.90 -23.78
CA ARG A 3 18.06 -14.47 -22.97
C ARG A 3 18.48 -13.28 -22.12
N LEU A 4 17.66 -12.22 -22.09
CA LEU A 4 17.87 -11.08 -21.22
C LEU A 4 17.99 -11.54 -19.75
N PRO A 5 19.03 -11.13 -18.99
CA PRO A 5 19.15 -11.43 -17.57
C PRO A 5 17.92 -11.01 -16.75
N VAL A 6 17.55 -11.81 -15.75
CA VAL A 6 16.35 -11.57 -14.92
C VAL A 6 16.39 -10.20 -14.24
N LYS A 7 17.56 -9.79 -13.73
CA LYS A 7 17.72 -8.47 -13.07
C LYS A 7 17.37 -7.31 -13.98
N LEU A 8 17.75 -7.39 -15.26
CA LEU A 8 17.43 -6.35 -16.25
C LEU A 8 15.94 -6.35 -16.58
N LEU A 9 15.32 -7.52 -16.69
CA LEU A 9 13.88 -7.61 -16.92
C LEU A 9 13.08 -7.02 -15.74
N VAL A 10 13.49 -7.30 -14.50
CA VAL A 10 12.89 -6.68 -13.30
C VAL A 10 13.03 -5.16 -13.34
N ALA A 11 14.19 -4.63 -13.71
CA ALA A 11 14.39 -3.18 -13.84
C ALA A 11 13.49 -2.56 -14.92
N ILE A 12 13.37 -3.20 -16.09
CA ILE A 12 12.47 -2.76 -17.16
C ILE A 12 11.01 -2.75 -16.68
N LEU A 13 10.58 -3.80 -15.99
CA LEU A 13 9.22 -3.88 -15.45
C LEU A 13 8.94 -2.76 -14.43
N HIS A 14 9.91 -2.44 -13.57
CA HIS A 14 9.79 -1.29 -12.65
C HIS A 14 9.66 0.03 -13.39
N LEU A 15 10.39 0.21 -14.50
CA LEU A 15 10.31 1.42 -15.32
C LEU A 15 9.01 1.52 -16.12
N ALA A 16 8.45 0.38 -16.53
CA ALA A 16 7.19 0.31 -17.26
C ALA A 16 5.97 0.55 -16.34
N LEU A 17 6.11 0.30 -15.03
CA LEU A 17 5.05 0.54 -14.07
C LEU A 17 4.92 2.03 -13.74
N PRO A 18 3.69 2.56 -13.61
CA PRO A 18 3.47 3.93 -13.18
C PRO A 18 4.15 4.20 -11.83
N ARG A 19 4.86 5.33 -11.71
CA ARG A 19 5.40 5.75 -10.42
C ARG A 19 4.27 6.05 -9.45
N MET A 20 4.36 5.47 -8.25
CA MET A 20 3.35 5.63 -7.21
C MET A 20 3.56 6.93 -6.45
N GLY A 21 2.82 7.97 -6.84
CA GLY A 21 2.76 9.24 -6.10
C GLY A 21 1.67 9.19 -5.01
N LEU A 22 2.05 8.90 -3.77
CA LEU A 22 1.11 8.76 -2.64
C LEU A 22 0.52 10.09 -2.15
N ILE A 23 1.19 11.19 -2.43
CA ILE A 23 0.80 12.55 -2.03
C ILE A 23 -0.22 13.16 -3.01
N ALA A 24 -0.32 12.64 -4.24
CA ALA A 24 -1.21 13.19 -5.26
C ALA A 24 -2.68 12.96 -4.91
N ARG A 25 -3.55 13.92 -5.27
CA ARG A 25 -5.01 13.79 -5.24
C ARG A 25 -5.42 12.79 -6.32
N GLY A 26 -5.15 11.51 -6.06
CA GLY A 26 -5.21 10.45 -7.06
C GLY A 26 -4.42 9.18 -6.73
N ALA A 27 -3.76 9.10 -5.57
CA ALA A 27 -2.98 7.92 -5.17
C ALA A 27 -3.75 6.59 -5.31
N TYR A 28 -5.06 6.59 -5.09
CA TYR A 28 -5.92 5.43 -5.33
C TYR A 28 -6.07 5.07 -6.82
N TYR A 29 -6.29 6.07 -7.69
CA TYR A 29 -6.35 5.82 -9.12
C TYR A 29 -5.01 5.31 -9.64
N HIS A 30 -3.90 5.88 -9.14
CA HIS A 30 -2.56 5.40 -9.46
C HIS A 30 -2.33 3.97 -8.96
N SER A 31 -2.70 3.63 -7.72
CA SER A 31 -2.52 2.26 -7.19
C SER A 31 -3.34 1.23 -7.94
N ARG A 32 -4.59 1.58 -8.30
CA ARG A 32 -5.44 0.72 -9.11
C ARG A 32 -4.91 0.55 -10.53
N PHE A 33 -4.43 1.64 -11.15
CA PHE A 33 -3.85 1.60 -12.49
C PHE A 33 -2.54 0.81 -12.51
N TYR A 34 -1.68 1.00 -11.50
CA TYR A 34 -0.48 0.21 -11.27
C TYR A 34 -0.81 -1.28 -11.20
N MET A 35 -1.75 -1.68 -10.34
CA MET A 35 -2.14 -3.08 -10.23
C MET A 35 -2.69 -3.64 -11.53
N ARG A 36 -3.53 -2.86 -12.24
CA ARG A 36 -4.05 -3.29 -13.54
C ARG A 36 -2.94 -3.56 -14.55
N ILE A 37 -1.94 -2.67 -14.64
CA ILE A 37 -0.79 -2.87 -15.54
C ILE A 37 0.06 -4.05 -15.07
N LEU A 38 0.28 -4.20 -13.77
CA LEU A 38 1.04 -5.33 -13.22
C LEU A 38 0.40 -6.67 -13.61
N TYR A 39 -0.92 -6.81 -13.46
CA TYR A 39 -1.65 -8.00 -13.87
C TYR A 39 -1.64 -8.20 -15.39
N PHE A 40 -1.70 -7.13 -16.18
CA PHE A 40 -1.57 -7.22 -17.63
C PHE A 40 -0.18 -7.74 -18.05
N MET A 41 0.88 -7.20 -17.45
CA MET A 41 2.26 -7.67 -17.69
C MET A 41 2.45 -9.12 -17.22
N ARG A 42 1.83 -9.50 -16.10
CA ARG A 42 1.82 -10.88 -15.58
C ARG A 42 1.22 -11.86 -16.59
N ALA A 43 0.32 -11.43 -17.47
CA ALA A 43 -0.30 -12.28 -18.48
C ALA A 43 0.51 -12.44 -19.78
N VAL A 44 1.63 -11.72 -19.96
CA VAL A 44 2.40 -11.71 -21.22
C VAL A 44 3.05 -13.05 -21.52
N SER A 45 3.65 -13.69 -20.51
CA SER A 45 4.27 -15.02 -20.64
C SER A 45 4.47 -15.64 -19.27
N LYS A 46 4.61 -16.97 -19.21
CA LYS A 46 4.95 -17.68 -17.97
C LYS A 46 6.21 -17.11 -17.29
N ARG A 47 7.23 -16.76 -18.09
CA ARG A 47 8.46 -16.15 -17.57
C ARG A 47 8.20 -14.80 -16.90
N TRP A 48 7.35 -13.95 -17.48
CA TRP A 48 6.98 -12.66 -16.89
C TRP A 48 6.17 -12.85 -15.61
N GLN A 49 5.23 -13.80 -15.64
CA GLN A 49 4.47 -14.19 -14.47
C GLN A 49 5.37 -14.62 -13.31
N ASP A 50 6.28 -15.56 -13.55
CA ASP A 50 7.20 -16.10 -12.54
C ASP A 50 8.08 -15.00 -11.94
N ILE A 51 8.58 -14.08 -12.79
CA ILE A 51 9.40 -12.94 -12.35
C ILE A 51 8.58 -11.96 -11.51
N ILE A 52 7.37 -11.61 -11.96
CA ILE A 52 6.50 -10.67 -11.25
C ILE A 52 6.06 -11.26 -9.91
N ASP A 53 5.62 -12.52 -9.89
CA ASP A 53 5.19 -13.22 -8.68
C ASP A 53 6.35 -13.44 -7.70
N GLY A 54 7.54 -13.72 -8.22
CA GLY A 54 8.75 -13.94 -7.43
C GLY A 54 9.50 -12.68 -7.01
N THR A 55 9.02 -11.48 -7.37
CA THR A 55 9.67 -10.20 -7.03
C THR A 55 8.80 -9.40 -6.06
N PRO A 56 9.10 -9.43 -4.74
CA PRO A 56 8.22 -8.85 -3.73
C PRO A 56 7.97 -7.35 -3.86
N SER A 57 8.90 -6.59 -4.45
CA SER A 57 8.78 -5.13 -4.57
C SER A 57 7.59 -4.68 -5.42
N PHE A 58 7.12 -5.51 -6.37
CA PHE A 58 5.90 -5.23 -7.14
C PHE A 58 4.61 -5.31 -6.33
N TRP A 59 4.65 -5.95 -5.16
CA TRP A 59 3.47 -6.25 -4.34
C TRP A 59 3.41 -5.41 -3.06
N THR A 60 4.27 -4.41 -2.92
CA THR A 60 4.38 -3.60 -1.69
C THR A 60 3.26 -2.57 -1.54
N THR A 61 2.50 -2.28 -2.60
CA THR A 61 1.36 -1.36 -2.52
C THR A 61 0.05 -2.14 -2.46
N LEU A 62 -0.73 -1.97 -1.40
CA LEU A 62 -1.99 -2.68 -1.18
C LEU A 62 -3.18 -1.72 -1.35
N PRO A 63 -3.89 -1.75 -2.50
CA PRO A 63 -5.13 -1.00 -2.68
C PRO A 63 -6.32 -1.68 -1.99
N ALA A 64 -7.47 -1.01 -1.93
CA ALA A 64 -8.71 -1.53 -1.31
C ALA A 64 -9.23 -2.88 -1.86
N HIS A 65 -8.74 -3.34 -3.02
CA HIS A 65 -9.11 -4.62 -3.67
C HIS A 65 -8.00 -5.68 -3.57
N VAL A 66 -7.06 -5.49 -2.64
CA VAL A 66 -5.98 -6.45 -2.39
C VAL A 66 -6.53 -7.79 -1.89
N ASN A 67 -5.84 -8.88 -2.22
CA ASN A 67 -6.13 -10.23 -1.74
C ASN A 67 -4.92 -10.80 -0.97
N ASP A 68 -5.13 -11.94 -0.30
CA ASP A 68 -4.10 -12.62 0.49
C ASP A 68 -2.87 -12.97 -0.34
N ALA A 69 -3.05 -13.31 -1.61
CA ALA A 69 -1.93 -13.61 -2.52
C ALA A 69 -0.99 -12.40 -2.70
N SER A 70 -1.55 -11.18 -2.79
CA SER A 70 -0.75 -9.96 -2.90
C SER A 70 0.02 -9.68 -1.61
N ILE A 71 -0.63 -9.89 -0.45
CA ILE A 71 0.00 -9.77 0.86
C ILE A 71 1.16 -10.76 1.00
N LEU A 72 0.96 -12.02 0.61
CA LEU A 72 1.98 -13.05 0.68
C LEU A 72 3.17 -12.72 -0.24
N ARG A 73 2.91 -12.31 -1.48
CA ARG A 73 3.96 -11.99 -2.46
C ARG A 73 4.81 -10.79 -2.06
N SER A 74 4.25 -9.85 -1.30
CA SER A 74 5.01 -8.71 -0.77
C SER A 74 6.11 -9.11 0.23
N SER A 75 6.16 -10.37 0.67
CA SER A 75 7.22 -10.93 1.54
C SER A 75 7.35 -10.10 2.84
N PRO A 76 8.48 -9.96 3.57
CA PRO A 76 8.52 -9.10 4.77
C PRO A 76 8.69 -7.61 4.44
N LEU A 77 8.59 -7.20 3.17
CA LEU A 77 8.87 -5.82 2.78
C LEU A 77 7.88 -4.83 3.41
N PRO A 78 8.29 -3.57 3.62
CA PRO A 78 7.40 -2.51 4.06
C PRO A 78 6.23 -2.30 3.08
N LEU A 79 5.05 -2.06 3.63
CA LEU A 79 3.80 -1.94 2.91
C LEU A 79 3.31 -0.50 2.84
N CYS A 80 2.90 -0.12 1.63
CA CYS A 80 2.12 1.08 1.37
C CYS A 80 0.64 0.71 1.24
N ILE A 81 -0.17 1.19 2.17
CA ILE A 81 -1.61 0.93 2.20
C ILE A 81 -2.35 2.11 1.58
N VAL A 82 -3.21 1.85 0.59
CA VAL A 82 -3.99 2.88 -0.10
C VAL A 82 -5.47 2.51 -0.11
N TYR A 83 -6.28 3.21 0.67
CA TYR A 83 -7.72 3.03 0.72
C TYR A 83 -8.46 4.25 0.21
N HIS A 84 -9.47 4.04 -0.64
CA HIS A 84 -10.37 5.09 -1.08
C HIS A 84 -11.80 4.63 -0.97
N HIS A 85 -12.57 5.35 -0.17
CA HIS A 85 -14.01 5.15 -0.08
C HIS A 85 -14.63 5.47 -1.44
N THR A 86 -15.44 4.57 -1.99
CA THR A 86 -16.24 4.89 -3.18
C THR A 86 -17.69 4.97 -2.78
N SER A 87 -18.37 6.04 -3.17
CA SER A 87 -19.82 6.22 -2.95
C SER A 87 -20.70 5.20 -3.67
N LYS A 88 -20.13 4.32 -4.50
CA LYS A 88 -20.86 3.26 -5.20
C LYS A 88 -20.97 2.02 -4.30
N PRO A 89 -22.15 1.74 -3.71
CA PRO A 89 -22.34 0.58 -2.84
C PRO A 89 -22.06 -0.74 -3.58
N GLY A 90 -21.49 -1.71 -2.87
CA GLY A 90 -21.30 -3.09 -3.35
C GLY A 90 -20.03 -3.39 -4.14
N LYS A 91 -19.22 -2.38 -4.50
CA LYS A 91 -18.01 -2.60 -5.33
C LYS A 91 -16.71 -2.79 -4.53
N PHE A 92 -16.66 -2.29 -3.30
CA PHE A 92 -15.44 -2.32 -2.47
C PHE A 92 -15.78 -2.54 -0.99
N PRO A 93 -14.88 -3.17 -0.21
CA PRO A 93 -15.06 -3.33 1.23
C PRO A 93 -15.08 -1.96 1.94
N SER A 94 -15.82 -1.89 3.05
CA SER A 94 -15.75 -0.74 3.95
C SER A 94 -14.33 -0.56 4.50
N ALA A 95 -13.98 0.65 4.95
CA ALA A 95 -12.66 0.93 5.50
C ALA A 95 -12.33 -0.01 6.66
N LYS A 96 -13.31 -0.24 7.55
CA LYS A 96 -13.19 -1.17 8.68
C LYS A 96 -12.90 -2.61 8.22
N MET A 97 -13.64 -3.10 7.22
CA MET A 97 -13.43 -4.45 6.69
C MET A 97 -12.06 -4.58 6.03
N PHE A 98 -11.69 -3.63 5.17
CA PHE A 98 -10.38 -3.60 4.52
C PHE A 98 -9.24 -3.59 5.53
N LEU A 99 -9.28 -2.66 6.51
CA LEU A 99 -8.26 -2.56 7.55
C LEU A 99 -8.21 -3.81 8.43
N GLY A 100 -9.35 -4.50 8.61
CA GLY A 100 -9.40 -5.81 9.28
C GLY A 100 -8.61 -6.88 8.52
N ILE A 101 -8.79 -6.97 7.20
CA ILE A 101 -8.07 -7.93 6.34
C ILE A 101 -6.55 -7.71 6.42
N ILE A 102 -6.11 -6.45 6.36
CA ILE A 102 -4.68 -6.14 6.36
C ILE A 102 -4.07 -5.98 7.76
N ALA A 103 -4.87 -6.01 8.84
CA ALA A 103 -4.40 -5.82 10.22
C ALA A 103 -3.23 -6.76 10.61
N PRO A 104 -3.18 -8.04 10.20
CA PRO A 104 -2.04 -8.92 10.50
C PRO A 104 -0.70 -8.42 9.94
N THR A 105 -0.72 -7.53 8.95
CA THR A 105 0.48 -6.96 8.33
C THR A 105 0.92 -5.63 8.96
N ARG A 106 0.24 -5.18 10.02
CA ARG A 106 0.47 -3.88 10.69
C ARG A 106 1.94 -3.59 11.04
N PRO A 107 2.75 -4.54 11.54
CA PRO A 107 4.17 -4.29 11.83
C PRO A 107 4.98 -3.83 10.61
N ARG A 108 4.46 -4.08 9.40
CA ARG A 108 5.11 -3.78 8.13
C ARG A 108 4.55 -2.51 7.46
N TRP A 109 3.56 -1.84 8.05
CA TRP A 109 2.99 -0.64 7.43
C TRP A 109 3.98 0.52 7.51
N SER A 110 4.49 0.97 6.36
CA SER A 110 5.34 2.16 6.28
C SER A 110 4.56 3.41 5.93
N THR A 111 3.52 3.27 5.11
CA THR A 111 2.66 4.37 4.69
C THR A 111 1.20 3.95 4.70
N LEU A 112 0.34 4.82 5.21
CA LEU A 112 -1.10 4.63 5.24
C LEU A 112 -1.80 5.85 4.63
N ALA A 113 -2.41 5.68 3.45
CA ALA A 113 -3.16 6.71 2.76
C ALA A 113 -4.65 6.35 2.71
N LEU A 114 -5.46 7.07 3.49
CA LEU A 114 -6.89 6.84 3.68
C LEU A 114 -7.69 8.03 3.14
N TYR A 115 -8.50 7.78 2.12
CA TYR A 115 -9.41 8.73 1.53
C TYR A 115 -10.83 8.34 1.92
N LEU A 116 -11.42 9.05 2.87
CA LEU A 116 -12.63 8.64 3.57
C LEU A 116 -13.76 9.66 3.39
N ASP A 117 -14.96 9.16 3.16
CA ASP A 117 -16.20 9.95 3.15
C ASP A 117 -16.78 9.96 4.58
N GLY A 118 -16.52 11.04 5.32
CA GLY A 118 -17.07 11.23 6.67
C GLY A 118 -16.12 10.86 7.82
N PRO A 119 -16.58 11.00 9.08
CA PRO A 119 -15.78 10.70 10.26
C PRO A 119 -15.69 9.19 10.45
N ALA A 120 -14.82 8.52 9.69
CA ALA A 120 -14.51 7.13 9.98
C ALA A 120 -13.67 7.08 11.27
N THR A 121 -14.17 6.40 12.30
CA THR A 121 -13.43 6.20 13.54
C THR A 121 -12.28 5.23 13.29
N LEU A 122 -11.06 5.77 13.17
CA LEU A 122 -9.84 5.00 12.95
C LEU A 122 -9.01 4.81 14.23
N SER A 123 -9.46 5.34 15.37
CA SER A 123 -8.70 5.38 16.63
C SER A 123 -8.14 4.01 17.03
N GLY A 124 -8.99 2.97 17.02
CA GLY A 124 -8.58 1.60 17.37
C GLY A 124 -7.51 0.98 16.46
N TYR A 125 -7.28 1.52 15.26
CA TYR A 125 -6.22 1.04 14.36
C TYR A 125 -4.85 1.66 14.67
N PHE A 126 -4.83 2.80 15.36
CA PHE A 126 -3.61 3.52 15.73
C PHE A 126 -3.16 3.26 17.18
N GLU A 127 -3.96 2.55 17.97
CA GLU A 127 -3.64 2.19 19.36
C GLU A 127 -2.55 1.11 19.45
N ALA A 128 -2.41 0.27 18.43
CA ALA A 128 -1.38 -0.76 18.38
C ALA A 128 -0.06 -0.22 17.80
N PRO A 129 1.09 -0.74 18.25
CA PRO A 129 2.39 -0.32 17.75
C PRO A 129 2.52 -0.58 16.24
N THR A 130 2.90 0.48 15.53
CA THR A 130 3.23 0.48 14.10
C THR A 130 4.68 0.94 13.95
N PRO A 131 5.66 0.06 14.22
CA PRO A 131 7.04 0.47 14.51
C PRO A 131 7.73 1.16 13.32
N ILE A 132 7.33 0.85 12.09
CA ILE A 132 7.92 1.42 10.87
C ILE A 132 6.99 2.41 10.15
N LEU A 133 5.85 2.77 10.74
CA LEU A 133 4.91 3.70 10.11
C LEU A 133 5.50 5.10 10.13
N GLN A 134 5.77 5.61 8.93
CA GLN A 134 6.41 6.91 8.71
C GLN A 134 5.38 7.97 8.31
N THR A 135 4.39 7.58 7.51
CA THR A 135 3.47 8.52 6.86
C THR A 135 2.03 8.09 7.02
N ILE A 136 1.18 9.00 7.50
CA ILE A 136 -0.28 8.85 7.55
C ILE A 136 -0.91 10.01 6.79
N ILE A 137 -1.63 9.70 5.72
CA ILE A 137 -2.38 10.68 4.93
C ILE A 137 -3.85 10.36 5.13
N VAL A 138 -4.58 11.24 5.81
CA VAL A 138 -6.04 11.13 5.95
C VAL A 138 -6.67 12.28 5.21
N ARG A 139 -7.36 11.99 4.11
CA ARG A 139 -8.07 12.99 3.32
C ARG A 139 -9.55 12.73 3.40
N ARG A 140 -10.31 13.77 3.68
CA ARG A 140 -11.74 13.79 3.46
C ARG A 140 -11.95 14.10 1.99
N ALA A 141 -12.95 13.50 1.33
CA ALA A 141 -13.23 13.81 -0.07
C ALA A 141 -13.42 15.33 -0.34
N SER A 142 -13.76 16.12 0.69
CA SER A 142 -13.89 17.58 0.64
C SER A 142 -12.68 18.39 1.15
N GLN A 143 -11.74 17.86 1.94
CA GLN A 143 -10.60 18.62 2.52
C GLN A 143 -9.38 17.73 2.82
N SER A 144 -8.17 18.27 2.57
CA SER A 144 -6.89 17.56 2.78
C SER A 144 -6.25 17.95 4.12
N HIS A 145 -6.02 16.99 5.02
CA HIS A 145 -5.14 17.17 6.17
C HIS A 145 -3.96 16.19 6.08
N VAL A 146 -2.75 16.66 6.33
CA VAL A 146 -1.54 15.81 6.38
C VAL A 146 -1.14 15.68 7.85
N TYR A 147 -1.09 14.46 8.37
CA TYR A 147 -0.65 14.19 9.74
C TYR A 147 0.72 13.53 9.72
N GLN A 148 1.71 14.16 10.36
CA GLN A 148 2.97 13.49 10.66
C GLN A 148 2.89 12.91 12.08
N PRO A 149 2.99 11.59 12.26
CA PRO A 149 3.00 11.01 13.59
C PRO A 149 4.24 11.51 14.36
N LYS A 150 4.02 12.06 15.56
CA LYS A 150 5.11 12.39 16.48
C LYS A 150 5.87 11.12 16.82
N ARG A 151 7.15 11.04 16.44
CA ARG A 151 8.07 10.04 16.99
C ARG A 151 8.10 10.26 18.51
N ARG A 152 7.72 9.24 19.30
CA ARG A 152 8.06 9.26 20.73
C ARG A 152 9.58 9.31 20.81
N ALA A 153 10.11 10.44 21.26
CA ALA A 153 11.50 10.52 21.70
C ALA A 153 11.66 9.56 22.86
N LEU A 154 12.43 8.49 22.65
CA LEU A 154 13.03 7.73 23.73
C LEU A 154 14.05 8.66 24.38
N GLY A 155 13.75 9.15 25.58
CA GLY A 155 14.71 9.91 26.38
C GLY A 155 14.09 11.01 27.23
N VAL A 156 13.52 10.63 28.37
CA VAL A 156 13.54 11.50 29.56
C VAL A 156 13.94 10.61 30.75
N PRO A 157 15.07 10.86 31.41
CA PRO A 157 15.46 10.15 32.62
C PRO A 157 14.70 10.72 33.82
N TRP A 158 14.29 9.83 34.73
CA TRP A 158 13.68 10.18 36.00
C TRP A 158 14.69 10.89 36.93
N ARG A 159 14.36 12.11 37.37
CA ARG A 159 14.76 12.79 38.62
C ARG A 159 13.71 13.88 38.90
N THR A 160 13.17 14.08 40.09
CA THR A 160 13.50 13.67 41.47
C THR A 160 12.19 13.43 42.21
#